data_AF-A0A7K2XCH6-F1
#
_entry.id   AF-A0A7K2XCH6-F1
#
_cell.length_a   1.000
_cell.length_b   1.000
_cell.length_c   1.000
_cell.angle_alpha   90.00
_cell.angle_beta   90.00
_cell.angle_gamma   90.00
#
_symmetry.space_group_name_H-M   'P 1'
#
loop_
_entity.id
_entity.type
_entity.pdbx_description
1 polymer ?
#
loop_
_entity_poly.entity_id
_entity_poly.type
_entity_poly.pdbx_seq_one_letter_code
_entity_poly.pdbx_strand_id
1 'polypeptide(L)'
;GPLAQLAAVDGLSAGTPVRLREALEARLDGGRLSTRVGWLDLPEADLPPVRRILDGEPRHAGDLGLPLVERLLRAGVLVPAGP
;
A
#
# COMPACT_ATOMS: atom_id res chain seq x y z
N GLY A 1 5.39 -11.02 -8.07
CA GLY A 1 6.42 -10.58 -9.04
C GLY A 1 5.95 -9.35 -9.80
N PRO A 2 6.79 -8.74 -10.67
CA PRO A 2 6.48 -7.49 -11.37
C PRO A 2 5.19 -7.53 -12.21
N LEU A 3 4.92 -8.63 -12.91
CA LEU A 3 3.70 -8.81 -13.73
C LEU A 3 2.42 -8.88 -12.89
N ALA A 4 2.46 -9.52 -11.72
CA ALA A 4 1.30 -9.57 -10.81
C ALA A 4 0.98 -8.18 -10.22
N GLN A 5 1.99 -7.34 -10.06
CA GLN A 5 1.84 -5.97 -9.58
C GLN A 5 1.24 -5.06 -10.67
N LEU A 6 1.66 -5.24 -11.93
CA LEU A 6 1.06 -4.55 -13.08
C LEU A 6 -0.42 -4.96 -13.26
N ALA A 7 -0.71 -6.27 -13.24
CA ALA A 7 -2.09 -6.77 -13.35
C ALA A 7 -2.99 -6.28 -12.21
N ALA A 8 -2.46 -6.14 -10.99
CA ALA A 8 -3.23 -5.61 -9.86
C ALA A 8 -3.46 -4.09 -9.94
N VAL A 9 -2.59 -3.35 -10.63
CA VAL A 9 -2.83 -1.93 -10.95
C VAL A 9 -3.90 -1.83 -12.04
N ASP A 10 -3.79 -2.62 -13.11
CA ASP A 10 -4.73 -2.60 -14.24
C ASP A 10 -6.14 -3.11 -13.87
N GLY A 11 -6.23 -4.03 -12.91
CA GLY A 11 -7.48 -4.59 -12.38
C GLY A 11 -7.86 -4.08 -11.00
N LEU A 12 -7.34 -2.93 -10.57
CA LEU A 12 -7.58 -2.42 -9.22
C LEU A 12 -9.07 -2.11 -9.02
N SER A 13 -9.66 -2.74 -8.01
CA SER A 13 -11.06 -2.55 -7.63
C SER A 13 -11.17 -2.37 -6.12
N ALA A 14 -12.32 -1.89 -5.65
CA ALA A 14 -12.56 -1.75 -4.21
C ALA A 14 -12.40 -3.08 -3.46
N GLY A 15 -12.70 -4.21 -4.10
CA GLY A 15 -12.56 -5.56 -3.53
C GLY A 15 -11.16 -6.16 -3.70
N THR A 16 -10.18 -5.44 -4.24
CA THR A 16 -8.82 -5.98 -4.43
C THR A 16 -8.10 -6.03 -3.08
N PRO A 17 -7.75 -7.22 -2.56
CA PRO A 17 -6.96 -7.34 -1.34
C PRO A 17 -5.50 -6.92 -1.56
N VAL A 18 -4.98 -6.09 -0.66
CA VAL A 18 -3.60 -5.59 -0.66
C VAL A 18 -2.99 -5.72 0.73
N ARG A 19 -1.67 -5.86 0.78
CA ARG A 19 -0.90 -5.87 2.03
C ARG A 19 0.42 -5.12 1.87
N LEU A 20 1.00 -4.73 3.00
CA LEU A 20 2.34 -4.18 3.04
C LEU A 20 3.35 -5.23 2.54
N ARG A 21 4.32 -4.81 1.72
CA ARG A 21 5.44 -5.66 1.38
C ARG A 21 6.35 -5.84 2.61
N GLU A 22 6.33 -7.02 3.20
CA GLU A 22 7.11 -7.36 4.42
C GLU A 22 8.60 -6.98 4.31
N ALA A 23 9.22 -7.20 3.15
CA ALA A 23 10.64 -6.92 2.94
C ALA A 23 11.04 -5.43 3.04
N LEU A 24 10.07 -4.51 3.05
CA LEU A 24 10.33 -3.06 3.11
C LEU A 24 10.50 -2.51 4.52
N GLU A 25 10.15 -3.27 5.57
CA GLU A 25 10.15 -2.80 6.96
C GLU A 25 9.54 -1.39 7.10
N ALA A 26 8.37 -1.17 6.51
CA ALA A 26 7.81 0.17 6.44
C ALA A 26 7.44 0.68 7.84
N ARG A 27 7.76 1.95 8.11
CA ARG A 27 7.45 2.65 9.37
C ARG A 27 6.86 4.01 9.06
N LEU A 28 5.80 4.39 9.76
CA LEU A 28 5.21 5.73 9.66
C LEU A 28 5.69 6.58 10.84
N ASP A 29 6.33 7.70 10.52
CA ASP A 29 6.75 8.73 11.48
C ASP A 29 6.14 10.07 11.08
N GLY A 30 5.21 10.57 11.91
CA GLY A 30 4.35 11.70 11.57
C GLY A 30 3.64 11.50 10.22
N GLY A 31 3.95 12.36 9.25
CA GLY A 31 3.43 12.33 7.89
C GLY A 31 4.27 11.55 6.88
N ARG A 32 5.34 10.86 7.30
CA ARG A 32 6.31 10.24 6.39
C ARG A 32 6.35 8.72 6.56
N LEU A 33 6.14 8.00 5.46
CA LEU A 33 6.32 6.56 5.38
C LEU A 33 7.75 6.25 4.96
N SER A 34 8.55 5.72 5.88
CA SER A 34 9.93 5.28 5.65
C SER A 34 9.97 3.79 5.33
N THR A 35 10.80 3.39 4.37
CA THR A 35 11.06 2.01 3.97
C THR A 35 12.56 1.79 3.83
N ARG A 36 13.02 0.53 3.72
CA ARG A 36 14.43 0.21 3.46
C ARG A 36 15.01 0.85 2.18
N VAL A 37 14.17 1.19 1.22
CA VAL A 37 14.59 1.70 -0.10
C VAL A 37 14.35 3.20 -0.29
N GLY A 38 13.82 3.89 0.73
CA GLY A 38 13.53 5.32 0.67
C GLY A 38 12.31 5.71 1.51
N TRP A 39 11.87 6.96 1.39
CA TRP A 39 10.71 7.49 2.09
C TRP A 39 9.71 8.15 1.14
N LEU A 40 8.45 8.22 1.58
CA LEU A 40 7.36 8.90 0.92
C LEU A 40 6.69 9.85 1.91
N ASP A 41 6.55 11.12 1.54
CA ASP A 41 5.70 12.06 2.27
C ASP A 41 4.23 11.81 1.91
N LEU A 42 3.40 11.67 2.94
CA LEU A 42 1.98 11.41 2.81
C LEU A 42 1.18 12.64 3.26
N PRO A 43 0.14 13.04 2.51
CA PRO A 43 -0.78 14.05 3.00
C PRO A 43 -1.55 13.51 4.21
N GLU A 44 -2.01 14.40 5.09
CA GLU A 44 -2.71 14.02 6.33
C GLU A 44 -3.91 13.11 6.10
N ALA A 45 -4.63 13.31 4.98
CA ALA A 45 -5.77 12.49 4.58
C ALA A 45 -5.42 11.01 4.36
N ASP A 46 -4.17 10.72 4.00
CA ASP A 46 -3.70 9.36 3.70
C ASP A 46 -3.10 8.67 4.94
N LEU A 47 -2.92 9.37 6.07
CA LEU A 47 -2.33 8.80 7.28
C LEU A 47 -3.23 7.75 7.96
N PRO A 48 -4.54 7.98 8.16
CA PRO A 48 -5.41 6.97 8.75
C PRO A 48 -5.42 5.64 7.99
N PRO A 49 -5.59 5.58 6.65
CA PRO A 49 -5.53 4.32 5.92
C PRO A 49 -4.13 3.69 5.94
N VAL A 50 -3.05 4.47 5.81
CA VAL A 50 -1.67 3.91 5.91
C VAL A 50 -1.41 3.25 7.26
N ARG A 51 -1.89 3.86 8.35
CA ARG A 51 -1.75 3.30 9.69
C ARG A 51 -2.47 1.95 9.85
N ARG A 52 -3.58 1.74 9.13
CA ARG A 52 -4.33 0.46 9.11
C ARG A 52 -3.68 -0.64 8.28
N ILE A 53 -2.68 -0.34 7.46
CA ILE A 53 -1.96 -1.34 6.66
C ILE A 53 -0.66 -1.77 7.35
N LEU A 54 -0.14 -0.92 8.25
CA LEU A 54 1.07 -1.20 9.03
C LEU A 54 0.86 -2.25 10.13
N ASP A 55 -0.37 -2.67 10.40
CA ASP A 55 -0.65 -3.83 11.25
C ASP A 55 -0.30 -5.17 10.56
N GLY A 56 0.01 -5.13 9.26
CA GLY A 56 0.44 -6.28 8.47
C GLY A 56 -0.71 -7.12 7.91
N GLU A 57 -1.95 -6.80 8.26
CA GLU A 57 -3.12 -7.54 7.82
C GLU A 57 -3.52 -7.14 6.39
N PRO A 58 -3.96 -8.09 5.55
CA PRO A 58 -4.58 -7.79 4.27
C PRO A 58 -5.80 -6.87 4.43
N ARG A 59 -5.90 -5.86 3.57
CA ARG A 59 -7.02 -4.90 3.53
C ARG A 59 -7.55 -4.79 2.12
N HIS A 60 -8.85 -4.52 1.97
CA HIS A 60 -9.41 -4.23 0.65
C HIS A 60 -9.05 -2.81 0.23
N ALA A 61 -8.78 -2.61 -1.06
CA ALA A 61 -8.37 -1.31 -1.58
C ALA A 61 -9.45 -0.23 -1.38
N GLY A 62 -10.73 -0.61 -1.33
CA GLY A 62 -11.84 0.29 -1.04
C GLY A 62 -11.81 0.89 0.37
N ASP A 63 -11.33 0.15 1.36
CA ASP A 63 -11.26 0.58 2.76
C ASP A 63 -10.13 1.60 3.00
N LEU A 64 -9.19 1.66 2.06
CA LEU A 64 -7.98 2.48 2.10
C LEU A 64 -8.05 3.69 1.16
N GLY A 65 -8.93 3.63 0.16
CA GLY A 65 -9.01 4.59 -0.92
C GLY A 65 -8.19 4.14 -2.13
N LEU A 66 -8.86 3.98 -3.27
CA LEU A 66 -8.25 3.52 -4.53
C LEU A 66 -7.06 4.37 -5.00
N PRO A 67 -7.11 5.72 -4.98
CA PRO A 67 -5.99 6.53 -5.45
C PRO A 67 -4.71 6.32 -4.63
N LEU A 68 -4.86 6.17 -3.31
CA LEU A 68 -3.75 5.90 -2.41
C LEU A 68 -3.15 4.52 -2.69
N VAL A 69 -4.01 3.50 -2.80
CA VAL A 69 -3.58 2.12 -3.06
C VAL A 69 -2.86 2.00 -4.39
N GLU A 70 -3.38 2.63 -5.44
CA GLU A 70 -2.74 2.64 -6.76
C GLU A 70 -1.33 3.24 -6.68
N ARG A 71 -1.18 4.40 -6.03
CA ARG A 71 0.12 5.06 -5.86
C ARG A 71 1.12 4.17 -5.10
N LEU A 72 0.68 3.54 -4.01
CA LEU A 72 1.54 2.67 -3.20
C LEU A 72 1.86 1.35 -3.90
N LEU A 73 0.94 0.79 -4.71
CA LEU A 73 1.20 -0.36 -5.57
C LEU A 73 2.24 0.01 -6.65
N ARG A 74 2.11 1.14 -7.33
CA ARG A 74 3.11 1.61 -8.31
C ARG A 74 4.48 1.85 -7.67
N ALA A 75 4.51 2.34 -6.43
CA ALA A 75 5.74 2.52 -5.66
C ALA A 75 6.33 1.19 -5.09
N GLY A 76 5.64 0.05 -5.26
CA GLY A 76 6.07 -1.25 -4.73
C GLY A 76 5.97 -1.40 -3.22
N VAL A 77 5.36 -0.43 -2.54
CA VAL A 77 5.13 -0.42 -1.09
C VAL A 77 4.06 -1.44 -0.71
N LEU A 78 2.97 -1.47 -1.48
CA LEU A 78 1.96 -2.51 -1.37
C LEU A 78 2.22 -3.61 -2.39
N VAL A 79 1.74 -4.80 -2.04
CA VAL A 79 1.62 -5.93 -2.95
C VAL A 79 0.19 -6.45 -2.89
N PRO A 80 -0.31 -7.07 -3.97
CA PRO A 80 -1.56 -7.80 -3.92
C PRO A 80 -1.46 -8.89 -2.84
N ALA A 81 -2.39 -8.88 -1.91
CA ALA A 81 -2.59 -9.99 -1.00
C ALA A 81 -3.52 -10.93 -1.74
N GLY A 82 -2.99 -11.81 -2.59
CA GLY A 82 -3.83 -12.73 -3.36
C GLY A 82 -4.73 -13.60 -2.47
N PRO A 83 -5.57 -14.47 -3.06
CA PRO A 83 -5.83 -15.75 -2.40
C PRO A 83 -4.52 -16.49 -2.13
#